data_AF-E1LD45-F1
#
_entry.id   AF-E1LD45-F1
#
_cell.length_a   1.000
_cell.length_b   1.000
_cell.length_c   1.000
_cell.angle_alpha   90.00
_cell.angle_beta   90.00
_cell.angle_gamma   90.00
#
_symmetry.space_group_name_H-M   'P 1'
#
loop_
_entity.id
_entity.type
_entity.pdbx_description
1 polymer ?
#
loop_
_entity_poly.entity_id
_entity_poly.type
_entity_poly.pdbx_seq_one_letter_code
_entity_poly.pdbx_strand_id
1 'polypeptide(L)'
;MKAIARSRYKDSFVLKAGYLIGQIIGLDKRTTMDLDVTLKGISLNTDTLISVFNEIVLFLNNLAQSNYQENLWSNYQKRFLYAKEISYAQTNDCLYELLSRIDI
;
A
#
# COMPACT_ATOMS: atom_id res chain seq x y z
N MET A 1 3.69 -4.23 -6.66
CA MET A 1 3.95 -4.42 -8.11
C MET A 1 3.06 -5.47 -8.77
N LYS A 2 3.02 -6.73 -8.31
CA LYS A 2 2.16 -7.75 -8.94
C LYS A 2 0.67 -7.35 -8.99
N ALA A 3 0.15 -6.72 -7.93
CA ALA A 3 -1.22 -6.22 -7.90
C ALA A 3 -1.47 -5.13 -8.97
N ILE A 4 -0.61 -4.10 -9.03
CA ILE A 4 -0.69 -3.02 -10.03
C ILE A 4 -0.57 -3.58 -11.47
N ALA A 5 0.37 -4.49 -11.72
CA ALA A 5 0.57 -5.07 -13.04
C ALA A 5 -0.63 -5.91 -13.55
N ARG A 6 -1.46 -6.44 -12.63
CA ARG A 6 -2.66 -7.21 -12.94
C ARG A 6 -3.95 -6.39 -12.89
N SER A 7 -3.89 -5.14 -12.43
CA SER A 7 -5.08 -4.31 -12.29
C SER A 7 -5.49 -3.71 -13.63
N ARG A 8 -6.74 -3.27 -13.69
CA ARG A 8 -7.27 -2.48 -14.82
C ARG A 8 -6.53 -1.14 -15.02
N TYR A 9 -5.74 -0.71 -14.05
CA TYR A 9 -5.01 0.56 -14.04
C TYR A 9 -3.53 0.40 -14.42
N LYS A 10 -3.07 -0.80 -14.82
CA LYS A 10 -1.66 -1.10 -15.07
C LYS A 10 -0.96 -0.09 -16.00
N ASP A 11 -1.68 0.42 -17.01
CA ASP A 11 -1.15 1.36 -18.01
C ASP A 11 -1.30 2.83 -17.57
N SER A 12 -2.00 3.07 -16.45
CA SER A 12 -2.20 4.39 -15.86
C SER A 12 -1.11 4.76 -14.85
N PHE A 13 -0.30 3.80 -14.38
CA PHE A 13 0.75 4.04 -13.39
C PHE A 13 2.14 4.24 -14.01
N VAL A 14 2.75 5.38 -13.71
CA VAL A 14 4.16 5.67 -14.00
C VAL A 14 4.98 5.52 -12.74
N LEU A 15 5.89 4.54 -12.73
CA LEU A 15 6.81 4.27 -11.60
C LEU A 15 7.95 5.30 -11.57
N LYS A 16 8.42 5.64 -10.39
CA LYS A 16 9.41 6.70 -10.19
C LYS A 16 10.62 6.29 -9.35
N ALA A 17 11.61 7.17 -9.37
CA ALA A 17 12.65 7.35 -8.36
C ALA A 17 13.36 6.05 -7.91
N GLY A 18 13.53 5.88 -6.60
CA GLY A 18 14.32 4.83 -5.98
C GLY A 18 13.85 3.40 -6.29
N TYR A 19 12.62 3.23 -6.78
CA TYR A 19 12.19 1.94 -7.30
C TYR A 19 12.90 1.57 -8.61
N LEU A 20 13.04 2.50 -9.56
CA LEU A 20 13.73 2.26 -10.83
C LEU A 20 15.22 1.98 -10.62
N ILE A 21 15.87 2.75 -9.75
CA ILE A 21 17.29 2.52 -9.40
C ILE A 21 17.45 1.16 -8.74
N GLY A 22 16.56 0.79 -7.80
CA GLY A 22 16.56 -0.52 -7.15
C GLY A 22 16.38 -1.71 -8.09
N GLN A 23 15.68 -1.55 -9.22
CA GLN A 23 15.63 -2.60 -10.26
C GLN A 23 17.01 -2.85 -10.89
N ILE A 24 17.88 -1.85 -10.91
CA ILE A 24 19.24 -1.94 -11.47
C ILE A 24 20.22 -2.47 -10.43
N ILE A 25 20.17 -1.95 -9.20
CA ILE A 25 21.20 -2.22 -8.18
C ILE A 25 20.84 -3.32 -7.15
N GLY A 26 19.60 -3.80 -7.17
CA GLY A 26 19.02 -4.71 -6.18
C GLY A 26 18.07 -3.99 -5.22
N LEU A 27 16.85 -4.51 -5.09
CA LEU A 27 15.79 -3.92 -4.26
C LEU A 27 16.05 -4.05 -2.76
N ASP A 28 16.84 -5.04 -2.36
CA ASP A 28 17.26 -5.37 -1.00
C ASP A 28 18.33 -4.39 -0.47
N LYS A 29 18.98 -3.64 -1.34
CA LYS A 29 19.99 -2.62 -0.98
C LYS A 29 19.39 -1.23 -0.74
N ARG A 30 18.06 -1.10 -0.82
CA ARG A 30 17.36 0.18 -0.65
C ARG A 30 17.13 0.49 0.82
N THR A 31 17.32 1.75 1.20
CA THR A 31 16.90 2.29 2.51
C THR A 31 15.39 2.57 2.57
N THR A 32 14.74 2.81 1.42
CA THR A 32 13.29 3.00 1.29
C THR A 32 12.62 1.80 0.63
N MET A 33 11.55 1.30 1.25
CA MET A 33 10.70 0.26 0.68
C MET A 33 9.49 0.82 -0.07
N ASP A 34 9.20 2.10 0.12
CA ASP A 34 8.03 2.77 -0.46
C ASP A 34 8.11 2.78 -1.99
N LEU A 35 6.93 2.87 -2.60
CA LEU A 35 6.76 2.87 -4.05
C LEU A 35 6.03 4.14 -4.48
N ASP A 36 6.79 5.11 -4.96
CA ASP A 36 6.23 6.33 -5.54
C ASP A 36 5.75 6.05 -6.97
N VAL A 37 4.49 6.37 -7.22
CA VAL A 37 3.85 6.23 -8.53
C VAL A 37 3.11 7.50 -8.92
N THR A 38 2.88 7.68 -10.21
CA THR A 38 2.00 8.74 -10.73
C THR A 38 0.92 8.14 -11.58
N LEU A 39 -0.31 8.49 -11.26
CA LEU A 39 -1.50 8.10 -12.01
C LEU A 39 -1.72 9.08 -13.15
N LYS A 40 -1.90 8.58 -14.37
CA LYS A 40 -2.15 9.37 -15.58
C LYS A 40 -3.39 8.84 -16.32
N GLY A 41 -4.02 9.72 -17.09
CA GLY A 41 -5.15 9.36 -17.94
C GLY A 41 -6.46 9.12 -17.18
N ILE A 42 -6.54 9.56 -15.93
CA ILE A 42 -7.75 9.52 -15.11
C ILE A 42 -8.17 10.94 -14.82
N SER A 43 -9.42 11.28 -15.15
CA SER A 43 -9.99 12.59 -14.83
C SER A 43 -10.16 12.71 -13.33
N LEU A 44 -9.51 13.71 -12.73
CA LEU A 44 -9.63 14.02 -11.30
C LEU A 44 -10.90 14.85 -11.09
N ASN A 45 -12.02 14.16 -10.87
CA ASN A 45 -13.25 14.75 -10.36
C ASN A 45 -13.68 14.01 -9.09
N THR A 46 -14.62 14.61 -8.35
CA THR A 46 -15.10 14.09 -7.07
C THR A 46 -15.55 12.63 -7.18
N ASP A 47 -16.39 12.30 -8.16
CA ASP A 47 -16.93 10.94 -8.33
C ASP A 47 -15.82 9.90 -8.57
N THR A 48 -14.83 10.25 -9.39
CA THR A 48 -13.71 9.37 -9.70
C THR A 48 -12.82 9.18 -8.47
N LEU A 49 -12.58 10.25 -7.70
CA LEU A 49 -11.83 10.17 -6.45
C LEU A 49 -12.54 9.28 -5.44
N ILE A 50 -13.84 9.48 -5.22
CA ILE A 50 -14.66 8.67 -4.32
C ILE A 50 -14.60 7.20 -4.74
N SER A 51 -14.79 6.90 -6.03
CA SER A 51 -14.72 5.53 -6.54
C SER A 51 -13.35 4.88 -6.31
N VAL A 52 -12.25 5.60 -6.58
CA VAL A 52 -10.89 5.08 -6.37
C VAL A 52 -10.62 4.83 -4.88
N PHE A 53 -11.03 5.76 -4.01
CA PHE A 53 -10.87 5.58 -2.56
C PHE A 53 -11.67 4.37 -2.05
N ASN A 54 -12.92 4.21 -2.48
CA ASN A 54 -13.76 3.06 -2.11
C ASN A 54 -13.15 1.72 -2.57
N GLU A 55 -12.61 1.66 -3.80
CA GLU A 55 -11.90 0.47 -4.28
C GLU A 55 -10.67 0.15 -3.41
N ILE A 56 -9.91 1.17 -3.00
CA ILE A 56 -8.74 0.99 -2.12
C ILE A 56 -9.17 0.46 -0.75
N VAL A 57 -10.21 1.02 -0.14
CA VAL A 57 -10.72 0.57 1.16
C VAL A 57 -11.17 -0.88 1.12
N LEU A 58 -11.96 -1.26 0.11
CA LEU A 58 -12.40 -2.65 -0.08
C LEU A 58 -11.22 -3.60 -0.26
N PHE A 59 -10.21 -3.20 -1.02
CA PHE A 59 -9.01 -4.00 -1.22
C PHE A 59 -8.21 -4.17 0.09
N LEU A 60 -8.06 -3.12 0.90
CA LEU A 60 -7.39 -3.19 2.19
C LEU A 60 -8.12 -4.13 3.15
N ASN A 61 -9.45 -4.04 3.22
CA ASN A 61 -10.28 -4.94 4.04
C ASN A 61 -10.07 -6.41 3.64
N ASN A 62 -10.06 -6.69 2.34
CA ASN A 62 -9.82 -8.06 1.83
C ASN A 62 -8.40 -8.57 2.18
N LEU A 63 -7.38 -7.70 2.12
CA LEU A 63 -6.03 -8.09 2.50
C LEU A 63 -5.89 -8.34 4.01
N ALA A 64 -6.61 -7.59 4.84
CA ALA A 64 -6.62 -7.78 6.29
C ALA A 64 -7.21 -9.13 6.72
N GLN A 65 -8.07 -9.75 5.90
CA GLN A 65 -8.58 -11.11 6.12
C GLN A 65 -7.54 -12.20 5.82
N SER A 66 -6.37 -11.85 5.25
CA SER A 66 -5.32 -12.81 4.91
C SER A 66 -4.15 -12.75 5.88
N ASN A 67 -3.58 -13.91 6.23
CA ASN A 67 -2.36 -13.98 7.05
C ASN A 67 -1.12 -13.39 6.35
N TYR A 68 -1.22 -12.97 5.08
CA TYR A 68 -0.09 -12.46 4.32
C TYR A 68 0.48 -11.18 4.92
N GLN A 69 -0.40 -10.21 5.24
CA GLN A 69 0.05 -8.94 5.81
C GLN A 69 0.58 -9.10 7.24
N GLU A 70 -0.06 -9.94 8.06
CA GLU A 70 0.42 -10.26 9.39
C GLU A 70 1.83 -10.87 9.37
N ASN A 71 2.09 -11.79 8.43
CA ASN A 71 3.43 -12.36 8.24
C ASN A 71 4.47 -11.31 7.81
N LEU A 72 4.09 -10.38 6.92
CA LEU A 72 4.96 -9.26 6.54
C LEU A 72 5.25 -8.36 7.75
N TRP A 73 4.23 -8.06 8.56
CA TRP A 73 4.38 -7.28 9.78
C TRP A 73 5.29 -7.96 10.79
N SER A 74 5.09 -9.25 11.06
CA SER A 74 5.97 -10.04 11.94
C SER A 74 7.43 -9.99 11.48
N ASN A 75 7.68 -10.08 10.18
CA ASN A 75 9.04 -9.96 9.63
C ASN A 75 9.63 -8.55 9.78
N TYR A 76 8.79 -7.53 9.69
CA TYR A 76 9.17 -6.15 9.96
C TYR A 76 9.56 -5.94 11.43
N GLN A 77 8.74 -6.41 12.37
CA GLN A 77 8.99 -6.32 13.82
C GLN A 77 10.30 -7.01 14.24
N LYS A 78 10.69 -8.11 13.56
CA LYS A 78 11.99 -8.77 13.79
C LYS A 78 13.19 -7.86 13.47
N ARG A 79 13.02 -6.93 12.53
CA ARG A 79 14.07 -6.02 12.04
C ARG A 79 14.12 -4.69 12.77
N PHE A 80 12.98 -4.21 13.28
CA PHE A 80 12.85 -2.85 13.81
C PHE A 80 12.36 -2.85 15.26
N LEU A 81 13.24 -2.50 16.20
CA LEU A 81 12.98 -2.53 17.65
C LEU A 81 11.73 -1.73 18.06
N TYR A 82 11.53 -0.55 17.47
CA TYR A 82 10.39 0.32 17.80
C TYR A 82 9.03 -0.29 17.43
N ALA A 83 8.99 -1.30 16.55
CA ALA A 83 7.75 -1.93 16.12
C ALA A 83 7.42 -3.21 16.92
N LYS A 84 8.32 -3.69 17.78
CA LYS A 84 8.18 -4.98 18.48
C LYS A 84 6.91 -5.09 19.33
N GLU A 85 6.50 -4.01 19.96
CA GLU A 85 5.34 -3.97 20.88
C GLU A 85 4.02 -3.63 20.15
N ILE A 86 4.06 -3.39 18.84
CA ILE A 86 2.88 -3.01 18.06
C ILE A 86 2.36 -4.25 17.34
N SER A 87 1.28 -4.84 17.84
CA SER A 87 0.64 -6.00 17.21
C SER A 87 -0.02 -5.64 15.87
N TYR A 88 -0.17 -6.64 15.00
CA TYR A 88 -0.88 -6.44 13.73
C TYR A 88 -2.35 -6.03 13.94
N ALA A 89 -3.02 -6.57 14.97
CA ALA A 89 -4.37 -6.18 15.35
C ALA A 89 -4.47 -4.68 15.65
N GLN A 90 -3.55 -4.13 16.46
CA GLN A 90 -3.51 -2.69 16.75
C GLN A 90 -3.32 -1.83 15.49
N THR A 91 -2.54 -2.30 14.51
CA THR A 91 -2.39 -1.58 13.23
C THR A 91 -3.68 -1.58 12.43
N ASN A 92 -4.44 -2.68 12.42
CA ASN A 92 -5.72 -2.77 11.74
C ASN A 92 -6.80 -1.95 12.45
N ASP A 93 -6.85 -1.95 13.78
CA ASP A 93 -7.79 -1.13 14.55
C ASP A 93 -7.60 0.36 14.24
N CYS A 94 -6.35 0.83 14.21
CA CYS A 94 -6.03 2.20 13.84
C CYS A 94 -6.42 2.52 12.38
N LEU A 95 -6.22 1.57 11.45
CA LEU A 95 -6.65 1.73 10.06
C LEU A 95 -8.17 1.87 9.97
N TYR A 96 -8.94 1.02 10.64
CA TYR A 96 -10.40 1.08 10.63
C TYR A 96 -10.92 2.37 11.27
N GLU A 97 -10.29 2.85 12.34
CA GLU A 97 -10.60 4.14 12.95
C GLU A 97 -10.31 5.32 12.00
N LEU A 98 -9.22 5.28 11.24
CA LEU A 98 -8.91 6.33 10.28
C LEU A 98 -9.88 6.31 9.10
N LEU A 99 -10.24 5.12 8.62
CA LEU A 99 -11.21 4.94 7.55
C LEU A 99 -12.62 5.38 7.96
N SER A 100 -13.05 5.15 9.21
CA SER A 100 -14.37 5.60 9.68
C SER A 100 -14.48 7.12 9.83
N ARG A 101 -13.35 7.84 9.92
CA ARG A 101 -13.31 9.30 9.94
C ARG A 101 -13.32 9.93 8.55
N ILE A 102 -13.04 9.14 7.52
CA ILE A 102 -13.13 9.56 6.13
C ILE A 102 -14.59 9.30 5.73
N ASP A 103 -15.50 10.15 6.20
CA ASP A 103 -16.88 10.21 5.70
C ASP A 103 -16.81 10.62 4.22
N ILE A 104 -16.84 9.63 3.34
CA ILE A 104 -17.02 9.78 1.89
C ILE A 104 -18.31 9.06 1.49
#